data_AF-A0A9D6NBD1-F1
#
_entry.id   AF-A0A9D6NBD1-F1
#
_cell.length_a   1.000
_cell.length_b   1.000
_cell.length_c   1.000
_cell.angle_alpha   90.00
_cell.angle_beta   90.00
_cell.angle_gamma   90.00
#
_symmetry.space_group_name_H-M   'P 1'
#
loop_
_entity.id
_entity.type
_entity.pdbx_description
1 polymer ?
#
loop_
_entity_poly.entity_id
_entity_poly.type
_entity_poly.pdbx_seq_one_letter_code
_entity_poly.pdbx_strand_id
1 'polypeptide(L)'
;MIRQEGSEWVLFSKDGTKELGRFSSREEAEAREQEILRHVELQAASRTSESLDERPFLIDDVELDESQIRSVANLVGGRSRRGPRAPLELRAAVDLWRRHNHVVTEGGRRRWRVHSASPTFREAGSTGPVPLEWELLEAVDPEGAVWEICLIRSGWSQNGRYYPADVLERALPLFEGVPIAIYGWEGGGHLPVHIRQAIPDGLAANIVGWVEGVHGLPDAERYEVRASFHCVDAWTQSCASAWSTPGGRANRTCLASRSMPSATPCRARQRVDAGRSSRPSTTSTKRPWWQTRLPAGATSAWSPIPSLNCRSRGPGSKTLERRRP
;
A
#
# COMPACT_ATOMS: atom_id res chain seq x y z
N MET A 1 35.74 -20.31 -5.71
CA MET A 1 36.82 -19.99 -4.74
C MET A 1 37.83 -21.11 -4.79
N ILE A 2 39.08 -20.80 -5.12
CA ILE A 2 40.14 -21.81 -5.32
C ILE A 2 41.07 -21.81 -4.10
N ARG A 3 41.40 -22.97 -3.55
CA ARG A 3 42.34 -23.15 -2.42
C ARG A 3 43.34 -24.24 -2.76
N GLN A 4 44.55 -24.14 -2.21
CA GLN A 4 45.56 -25.20 -2.34
C GLN A 4 45.48 -26.13 -1.13
N GLU A 5 45.35 -27.43 -1.36
CA GLU A 5 45.33 -28.47 -0.33
C GLU A 5 46.39 -29.53 -0.67
N GLY A 6 47.55 -29.46 0.00
CA GLY A 6 48.70 -30.30 -0.34
C GLY A 6 49.25 -30.00 -1.73
N SER A 7 49.31 -31.01 -2.60
CA SER A 7 49.77 -30.88 -3.99
C SER A 7 48.67 -30.54 -4.99
N GLU A 8 47.41 -30.43 -4.54
CA GLU A 8 46.25 -30.23 -5.41
C GLU A 8 45.63 -28.84 -5.20
N TRP A 9 44.92 -28.37 -6.22
CA TRP A 9 44.09 -27.17 -6.19
C TRP A 9 42.62 -27.57 -6.15
N VAL A 10 41.90 -27.14 -5.12
CA VAL A 10 40.50 -27.50 -4.88
C VAL A 10 39.61 -26.29 -5.16
N LEU A 11 38.62 -26.46 -6.04
CA LEU A 11 37.61 -25.46 -6.35
C LEU A 11 36.40 -25.66 -5.43
N PHE A 12 36.02 -24.63 -4.69
CA PHE A 12 34.83 -24.60 -3.85
C PHE A 12 33.76 -23.67 -4.42
N SER A 13 32.50 -23.92 -4.03
CA SER A 13 31.37 -23.02 -4.21
C SER A 13 31.64 -21.62 -3.66
N LYS A 14 30.82 -20.64 -4.06
CA LYS A 14 31.02 -19.23 -3.68
C LYS A 14 31.00 -19.00 -2.17
N ASP A 15 30.20 -19.78 -1.44
CA ASP A 15 30.10 -19.80 0.03
C ASP A 15 31.18 -20.66 0.71
N GLY A 16 32.00 -21.39 -0.07
CA GLY A 16 33.08 -22.24 0.42
C GLY A 16 32.62 -23.54 1.08
N THR A 17 31.34 -23.89 1.00
CA THR A 17 30.77 -25.05 1.71
C THR A 17 30.85 -26.35 0.90
N LYS A 18 30.86 -26.26 -0.43
CA LYS A 18 30.79 -27.42 -1.33
C LYS A 18 32.03 -27.48 -2.22
N GLU A 19 32.70 -28.63 -2.21
CA GLU A 19 33.76 -28.96 -3.16
C GLU A 19 33.15 -29.20 -4.55
N LEU A 20 33.66 -28.49 -5.55
CA LEU A 20 33.23 -28.56 -6.96
C LEU A 20 34.20 -29.37 -7.83
N GLY A 21 35.45 -29.55 -7.38
CA GLY A 21 36.44 -30.39 -8.04
C GLY A 21 37.87 -30.17 -7.52
N ARG A 22 38.76 -31.10 -7.87
CA ARG A 22 40.21 -31.07 -7.57
C ARG A 22 41.00 -31.07 -8.88
N PHE A 23 42.10 -30.32 -8.90
CA PHE A 23 42.89 -30.05 -10.09
C PHE A 23 44.38 -30.13 -9.79
N SER A 24 45.15 -30.54 -10.79
CA SER A 24 46.61 -30.70 -10.66
C SER A 24 47.34 -29.36 -10.69
N SER A 25 46.73 -28.34 -11.31
CA SER A 25 47.26 -26.99 -11.43
C SER A 25 46.19 -25.93 -11.11
N ARG A 26 46.67 -24.74 -10.76
CA ARG A 26 45.80 -23.58 -10.52
C ARG A 26 45.07 -23.14 -11.78
N GLU A 27 45.74 -23.20 -12.93
CA GLU A 27 45.19 -22.80 -14.23
C GLU A 27 44.01 -23.69 -14.64
N GLU A 28 44.07 -25.00 -14.37
CA GLU A 28 42.93 -25.92 -14.57
C GLU A 28 41.74 -25.56 -13.67
N ALA A 29 42.00 -25.25 -12.39
CA ALA A 29 40.94 -24.84 -11.46
C ALA A 29 40.30 -23.51 -11.87
N GLU A 30 41.09 -22.54 -12.34
CA GLU A 30 40.61 -21.25 -12.84
C GLU A 30 39.81 -21.40 -14.14
N ALA A 31 40.28 -22.23 -15.08
CA ALA A 31 39.55 -22.53 -16.31
C ALA A 31 38.17 -23.16 -16.01
N ARG A 32 38.11 -24.09 -15.05
CA ARG A 32 36.84 -24.67 -14.62
C ARG A 32 35.94 -23.67 -13.91
N GLU A 33 36.49 -22.78 -13.09
CA GLU A 33 35.72 -21.69 -12.46
C GLU A 33 35.10 -20.77 -13.51
N GLN A 34 35.86 -20.39 -14.54
CA GLN A 34 35.37 -19.57 -15.66
C GLN A 34 34.28 -20.28 -16.47
N GLU A 35 34.42 -21.58 -16.72
CA GLU A 35 33.39 -22.38 -17.40
C GLU A 35 32.09 -22.42 -16.58
N ILE A 36 32.18 -22.63 -15.26
CA ILE A 36 31.03 -22.61 -14.35
C ILE A 36 30.39 -21.22 -14.34
N LEU A 37 31.19 -20.15 -14.26
CA LEU A 37 30.67 -18.78 -14.29
C LEU A 37 29.96 -18.48 -15.61
N ARG A 38 30.51 -18.91 -16.75
CA ARG A 38 29.85 -18.78 -18.05
C ARG A 38 28.55 -19.56 -18.12
N HIS A 39 28.50 -20.78 -17.56
CA HIS A 39 27.26 -21.55 -17.47
C HIS A 39 26.22 -20.89 -16.56
N VAL A 40 26.64 -20.36 -15.41
CA VAL A 40 25.77 -19.62 -14.50
C VAL A 40 25.28 -18.33 -15.17
N GLU A 41 26.13 -17.63 -15.92
CA GLU A 41 25.76 -16.43 -16.67
C GLU A 41 24.81 -16.76 -17.82
N LEU A 42 25.02 -17.85 -18.56
CA LEU A 42 24.10 -18.34 -19.58
C LEU A 42 22.77 -18.82 -19.00
N GLN A 43 22.79 -19.42 -17.81
CA GLN A 43 21.57 -19.78 -17.06
C GLN A 43 20.90 -18.56 -16.41
N ALA A 44 21.66 -17.52 -16.10
CA ALA A 44 21.17 -16.27 -15.53
C ALA A 44 20.73 -15.27 -16.60
N ALA A 45 21.14 -15.46 -17.86
CA ALA A 45 20.59 -14.80 -19.04
C ALA A 45 19.18 -15.35 -19.29
N SER A 46 18.28 -14.99 -18.38
CA SER A 46 16.94 -15.53 -18.29
C SER A 46 16.21 -15.25 -19.60
N ARG A 47 15.76 -16.31 -20.29
CA ARG A 47 15.21 -16.14 -21.65
C ARG A 47 13.90 -15.38 -21.58
N THR A 48 13.83 -14.29 -22.32
CA THR A 48 12.61 -13.51 -22.54
C THR A 48 12.33 -13.51 -24.03
N SER A 49 11.10 -13.87 -24.43
CA SER A 49 10.70 -13.88 -25.83
C SER A 49 10.85 -12.50 -26.47
N GLU A 50 11.36 -12.46 -27.71
CA GLU A 50 11.64 -11.23 -28.45
C GLU A 50 10.42 -10.76 -29.26
N SER A 51 9.44 -11.65 -29.47
CA SER A 51 8.17 -11.35 -30.12
C SER A 51 6.97 -11.94 -29.37
N LEU A 52 5.83 -11.22 -29.41
CA LEU A 52 4.54 -11.70 -28.89
C LEU A 52 3.99 -12.92 -29.65
N ASP A 53 4.52 -13.23 -30.84
CA ASP A 53 4.11 -14.37 -31.64
C ASP A 53 4.90 -15.65 -31.28
N GLU A 54 5.98 -15.55 -30.51
CA GLU A 54 6.74 -16.71 -30.05
C GLU A 54 5.92 -17.60 -29.11
N ARG A 55 6.01 -18.92 -29.30
CA ARG A 55 5.38 -19.90 -28.42
C ARG A 55 6.36 -21.02 -28.04
N PRO A 56 6.48 -21.35 -26.74
CA PRO A 56 5.88 -20.65 -25.59
C PRO A 56 6.43 -19.22 -25.45
N PHE A 57 5.60 -18.29 -24.97
CA PHE A 57 6.07 -16.93 -24.66
C PHE A 57 6.69 -16.94 -23.27
N LEU A 58 8.01 -16.69 -23.20
CA LEU A 58 8.78 -16.78 -21.96
C LEU A 58 9.09 -15.40 -21.41
N ILE A 59 8.97 -15.24 -20.08
CA ILE A 59 9.61 -14.15 -19.34
C ILE A 59 10.44 -14.79 -18.23
N ASP A 60 11.74 -14.57 -18.27
CA ASP A 60 12.70 -15.11 -17.31
C ASP A 60 12.69 -16.65 -17.18
N ASP A 61 12.60 -17.32 -18.34
CA ASP A 61 12.44 -18.77 -18.49
C ASP A 61 11.15 -19.34 -17.88
N VAL A 62 10.18 -18.48 -17.57
CA VAL A 62 8.88 -18.89 -17.08
C VAL A 62 7.86 -18.62 -18.18
N GLU A 63 7.18 -19.69 -18.58
CA GLU A 63 6.09 -19.63 -19.54
C GLU A 63 4.94 -18.80 -18.98
N LEU A 64 4.49 -17.83 -19.78
CA LEU A 64 3.27 -17.10 -19.53
C LEU A 64 2.07 -17.85 -20.11
N ASP A 65 0.96 -17.83 -19.39
CA ASP A 65 -0.31 -18.24 -19.96
C ASP A 65 -0.88 -17.18 -20.93
N GLU A 66 -1.84 -17.57 -21.77
CA GLU A 66 -2.44 -16.67 -22.78
C GLU A 66 -3.11 -15.42 -22.19
N SER A 67 -3.58 -15.47 -20.94
CA SER A 67 -4.16 -14.31 -20.27
C SER A 67 -3.09 -13.29 -19.86
N GLN A 68 -1.92 -13.79 -19.44
CA GLN A 68 -0.75 -12.98 -19.14
C GLN A 68 -0.13 -12.41 -20.41
N ILE A 69 0.00 -13.21 -21.48
CA ILE A 69 0.47 -12.75 -22.80
C ILE A 69 -0.44 -11.62 -23.30
N ARG A 70 -1.77 -11.76 -23.20
CA ARG A 70 -2.72 -10.70 -23.56
C ARG A 70 -2.52 -9.42 -22.73
N SER A 71 -2.14 -9.55 -21.47
CA SER A 71 -1.87 -8.38 -20.61
C SER A 71 -0.61 -7.63 -21.07
N VAL A 72 0.44 -8.33 -21.47
CA VAL A 72 1.63 -7.73 -22.09
C VAL A 72 1.28 -7.12 -23.45
N ALA A 73 0.51 -7.82 -24.29
CA ALA A 73 0.06 -7.31 -25.58
C ALA A 73 -0.79 -6.02 -25.46
N ASN A 74 -1.62 -5.91 -24.41
CA ASN A 74 -2.37 -4.69 -24.13
C ASN A 74 -1.47 -3.50 -23.76
N LEU A 75 -0.36 -3.73 -23.06
CA LEU A 75 0.64 -2.70 -22.80
C LEU A 75 1.33 -2.28 -24.09
N VAL A 76 1.72 -3.24 -24.93
CA VAL A 76 2.32 -2.97 -26.24
C VAL A 76 1.39 -2.15 -27.13
N GLY A 77 0.12 -2.52 -27.21
CA GLY A 77 -0.87 -1.83 -28.03
C GLY A 77 -1.45 -0.53 -27.44
N GLY A 78 -1.00 -0.08 -26.26
CA GLY A 78 -1.56 1.10 -25.57
C GLY A 78 -3.03 0.92 -25.12
N ARG A 79 -3.50 -0.33 -25.02
CA ARG A 79 -4.87 -0.69 -24.63
C ARG A 79 -4.99 -1.04 -23.15
N SER A 80 -3.92 -0.82 -22.37
CA SER A 80 -3.95 -1.09 -20.94
C SER A 80 -4.94 -0.17 -20.23
N ARG A 81 -5.86 -0.77 -19.47
CA ARG A 81 -6.78 -0.03 -18.60
C ARG A 81 -6.06 0.60 -17.40
N ARG A 82 -4.89 0.07 -17.03
CA ARG A 82 -4.13 0.42 -15.82
C ARG A 82 -2.67 0.55 -16.22
N GLY A 83 -2.27 1.73 -16.64
CA GLY A 83 -0.92 2.01 -17.11
C GLY A 83 -0.89 3.14 -18.14
N PRO A 84 0.25 3.33 -18.82
CA PRO A 84 0.36 4.24 -19.94
C PRO A 84 -0.68 3.89 -21.01
N ARG A 85 -1.39 4.91 -21.52
CA ARG A 85 -2.28 4.76 -22.68
C ARG A 85 -1.51 4.81 -24.00
N ALA A 86 -0.26 5.25 -23.98
CA ALA A 86 0.61 5.18 -25.14
C ALA A 86 1.08 3.72 -25.34
N PRO A 87 1.15 3.25 -26.61
CA PRO A 87 1.84 2.02 -26.96
C PRO A 87 3.25 1.97 -26.39
N LEU A 88 3.69 0.78 -25.98
CA LEU A 88 5.04 0.54 -25.47
C LEU A 88 5.77 -0.45 -26.38
N GLU A 89 7.07 -0.28 -26.55
CA GLU A 89 7.92 -1.33 -27.09
C GLU A 89 7.84 -2.59 -26.22
N LEU A 90 7.93 -3.78 -26.82
CA LEU A 90 7.74 -5.06 -26.10
C LEU A 90 8.64 -5.16 -24.87
N ARG A 91 9.90 -4.77 -24.98
CA ARG A 91 10.85 -4.77 -23.86
C ARG A 91 10.37 -3.90 -22.70
N ALA A 92 9.90 -2.68 -22.99
CA ALA A 92 9.38 -1.77 -21.98
C ALA A 92 8.06 -2.27 -21.37
N ALA A 93 7.22 -2.92 -22.17
CA ALA A 93 5.99 -3.55 -21.70
C ALA A 93 6.29 -4.73 -20.75
N VAL A 94 7.25 -5.60 -21.10
CA VAL A 94 7.71 -6.70 -20.23
C VAL A 94 8.30 -6.16 -18.93
N ASP A 95 9.16 -5.15 -18.98
CA ASP A 95 9.75 -4.57 -17.76
C ASP A 95 8.69 -3.92 -16.86
N LEU A 96 7.71 -3.24 -17.44
CA LEU A 96 6.57 -2.71 -16.68
C LEU A 96 5.73 -3.83 -16.09
N TRP A 97 5.46 -4.89 -16.84
CA TRP A 97 4.71 -6.05 -16.37
C TRP A 97 5.47 -6.76 -15.23
N ARG A 98 6.79 -6.96 -15.34
CA ARG A 98 7.65 -7.53 -14.28
C ARG A 98 7.54 -6.77 -12.97
N ARG A 99 7.51 -5.43 -13.00
CA ARG A 99 7.39 -4.61 -11.77
C ARG A 99 6.11 -4.85 -10.97
N HIS A 100 5.06 -5.35 -11.63
CA HIS A 100 3.76 -5.58 -11.01
C HIS A 100 3.45 -7.06 -10.75
N ASN A 101 4.35 -7.97 -11.12
CA ASN A 101 4.17 -9.41 -10.99
C ASN A 101 5.43 -10.03 -10.38
N HIS A 102 5.37 -11.29 -9.95
CA HIS A 102 6.55 -11.98 -9.43
C HIS A 102 6.48 -13.46 -9.73
N VAL A 103 7.64 -14.10 -9.83
CA VAL A 103 7.72 -15.57 -9.99
C VAL A 103 7.55 -16.21 -8.63
N VAL A 104 6.67 -17.20 -8.55
CA VAL A 104 6.51 -18.09 -7.39
C VAL A 104 6.85 -19.51 -7.79
N THR A 105 7.31 -20.31 -6.83
CA THR A 105 7.55 -21.74 -7.01
C THR A 105 6.48 -22.51 -6.26
N GLU A 106 5.62 -23.23 -6.97
CA GLU A 106 4.54 -24.04 -6.40
C GLU A 106 4.61 -25.46 -6.98
N GLY A 107 4.63 -26.47 -6.11
CA GLY A 107 4.76 -27.87 -6.54
C GLY A 107 6.03 -28.15 -7.35
N GLY A 108 7.12 -27.42 -7.08
CA GLY A 108 8.38 -27.54 -7.82
C GLY A 108 8.39 -26.88 -9.21
N ARG A 109 7.29 -26.24 -9.62
CA ARG A 109 7.20 -25.49 -10.89
C ARG A 109 7.23 -24.00 -10.64
N ARG A 110 8.03 -23.27 -11.43
CA ARG A 110 8.04 -21.80 -11.43
C ARG A 110 6.86 -21.31 -12.27
N ARG A 111 6.09 -20.36 -11.74
CA ARG A 111 5.02 -19.67 -12.48
C ARG A 111 5.01 -18.19 -12.12
N TRP A 112 4.61 -17.34 -13.06
CA TRP A 112 4.34 -15.95 -12.73
C TRP A 112 3.02 -15.85 -11.99
N ARG A 113 3.06 -15.26 -10.80
CA ARG A 113 1.87 -14.89 -10.04
C ARG A 113 1.51 -13.45 -10.35
N VAL A 114 0.32 -13.27 -10.93
CA VAL A 114 -0.21 -11.95 -11.24
C VAL A 114 -0.67 -11.32 -9.94
N HIS A 115 0.05 -10.31 -9.44
CA HIS A 115 -0.44 -9.55 -8.28
C HIS A 115 -1.62 -8.71 -8.75
N SER A 116 -2.81 -9.13 -8.35
CA SER A 116 -4.06 -8.41 -8.54
C SER A 116 -4.14 -7.15 -7.67
N ALA A 117 -3.18 -6.24 -7.81
CA ALA A 117 -3.47 -4.81 -7.60
C ALA A 117 -4.51 -4.28 -8.63
N SER A 118 -5.00 -5.16 -9.51
CA SER A 118 -6.04 -4.94 -10.48
C SER A 118 -7.32 -5.75 -10.16
N PRO A 119 -8.38 -5.14 -9.58
CA PRO A 119 -9.73 -5.67 -9.31
C PRO A 119 -10.47 -6.51 -10.38
N THR A 120 -9.86 -6.83 -11.51
CA THR A 120 -10.48 -7.58 -12.61
C THR A 120 -10.09 -9.06 -12.67
N PHE A 121 -9.20 -9.55 -11.82
CA PHE A 121 -8.89 -10.99 -11.77
C PHE A 121 -9.42 -11.59 -10.46
N ARG A 122 -10.68 -12.03 -10.50
CA ARG A 122 -11.28 -12.88 -9.48
C ARG A 122 -10.94 -14.32 -9.85
N GLU A 123 -10.10 -14.98 -9.06
CA GLU A 123 -10.04 -16.45 -9.11
C GLU A 123 -11.44 -16.98 -8.79
N ALA A 124 -11.97 -17.84 -9.65
CA ALA A 124 -13.35 -18.36 -9.61
C ALA A 124 -13.67 -19.27 -8.42
N GLY A 125 -12.91 -19.20 -7.32
CA GLY A 125 -13.14 -19.96 -6.09
C GLY A 125 -12.85 -19.18 -4.80
N SER A 126 -12.36 -17.95 -4.86
CA SER A 126 -12.24 -17.09 -3.68
C SER A 126 -13.56 -16.34 -3.50
N THR A 127 -14.17 -16.45 -2.32
CA THR A 127 -15.21 -15.53 -1.85
C THR A 127 -14.75 -14.10 -2.18
N GLY A 128 -15.63 -13.32 -2.81
CA GLY A 128 -15.27 -12.09 -3.54
C GLY A 128 -14.52 -11.02 -2.72
N PRO A 129 -14.15 -9.88 -3.34
CA PRO A 129 -13.47 -8.79 -2.63
C PRO A 129 -14.24 -8.46 -1.36
N VAL A 130 -13.57 -8.62 -0.22
CA VAL A 130 -14.20 -8.40 1.08
C VAL A 130 -14.31 -6.89 1.21
N PRO A 131 -15.53 -6.36 1.39
CA PRO A 131 -15.65 -4.97 1.71
C PRO A 131 -14.87 -4.72 3.01
N LEU A 132 -13.98 -3.71 3.03
CA LEU A 132 -13.43 -3.19 4.28
C LEU A 132 -14.60 -2.46 4.96
N GLU A 133 -15.53 -3.24 5.48
CA GLU A 133 -16.59 -2.78 6.36
C GLU A 133 -15.97 -2.78 7.73
N TRP A 134 -15.66 -1.58 8.20
CA TRP A 134 -15.55 -1.33 9.61
C TRP A 134 -16.97 -1.50 10.15
N GLU A 135 -17.10 -2.34 11.15
CA GLU A 135 -18.36 -2.63 11.82
C GLU A 135 -18.26 -1.99 13.20
N LEU A 136 -19.13 -1.02 13.47
CA LEU A 136 -19.38 -0.63 14.85
C LEU A 136 -20.20 -1.75 15.46
N LEU A 137 -19.67 -2.39 16.49
CA LEU A 137 -20.34 -3.50 17.15
C LEU A 137 -21.28 -2.94 18.20
N GLU A 138 -20.75 -2.61 19.37
CA GLU A 138 -21.52 -2.11 20.51
C GLU A 138 -20.77 -0.97 21.19
N ALA A 139 -21.54 -0.05 21.78
CA ALA A 139 -20.96 0.95 22.67
C ALA A 139 -20.49 0.24 23.93
N VAL A 140 -19.22 0.42 24.28
CA VAL A 140 -18.62 -0.16 25.50
C VAL A 140 -18.99 0.69 26.72
N ASP A 141 -19.23 1.98 26.50
CA ASP A 141 -19.50 2.96 27.53
C ASP A 141 -20.96 3.48 27.44
N PRO A 142 -21.70 3.60 28.56
CA PRO A 142 -23.08 4.10 28.60
C PRO A 142 -23.27 5.51 28.01
N GLU A 143 -22.23 6.36 27.98
CA GLU A 143 -22.32 7.70 27.38
C GLU A 143 -22.18 7.66 25.85
N GLY A 144 -21.83 6.50 25.26
CA GLY A 144 -21.64 6.34 23.82
C GLY A 144 -20.37 6.99 23.30
N ALA A 145 -19.40 7.30 24.18
CA ALA A 145 -18.12 7.89 23.80
C ALA A 145 -17.11 6.86 23.30
N VAL A 146 -17.27 5.58 23.68
CA VAL A 146 -16.36 4.49 23.35
C VAL A 146 -17.09 3.32 22.68
N TRP A 147 -16.56 2.85 21.56
CA TRP A 147 -17.16 1.80 20.73
C TRP A 147 -16.18 0.68 20.44
N GLU A 148 -16.61 -0.58 20.45
CA GLU A 148 -15.79 -1.65 19.89
C GLU A 148 -15.94 -1.67 18.37
N ILE A 149 -14.81 -1.62 17.66
CA ILE A 149 -14.79 -1.57 16.19
C ILE A 149 -13.93 -2.67 15.60
N CYS A 150 -14.34 -3.19 14.45
CA CYS A 150 -13.46 -4.00 13.59
C CYS A 150 -12.66 -3.06 12.66
N LEU A 151 -11.33 -3.02 12.83
CA LEU A 151 -10.44 -2.18 12.02
C LEU A 151 -10.14 -2.80 10.66
N ILE A 152 -9.78 -4.08 10.66
CA ILE A 152 -9.41 -4.82 9.45
C ILE A 152 -9.59 -6.32 9.66
N ARG A 153 -10.05 -7.01 8.60
CA ARG A 153 -10.16 -8.47 8.53
C ARG A 153 -9.07 -9.03 7.62
N SER A 154 -8.56 -10.21 7.94
CA SER A 154 -7.67 -10.95 7.04
C SER A 154 -8.38 -11.27 5.73
N GLY A 155 -7.68 -11.14 4.60
CA GLY A 155 -8.23 -11.39 3.28
C GLY A 155 -8.01 -10.25 2.29
N TRP A 156 -8.80 -10.24 1.22
CA TRP A 156 -8.76 -9.23 0.17
C TRP A 156 -9.59 -8.02 0.52
N SER A 157 -8.97 -6.84 0.56
CA SER A 157 -9.69 -5.58 0.70
C SER A 157 -10.29 -5.07 -0.61
N GLN A 158 -11.21 -4.09 -0.52
CA GLN A 158 -11.80 -3.41 -1.69
C GLN A 158 -10.76 -2.74 -2.59
N ASN A 159 -9.65 -2.27 -2.02
CA ASN A 159 -8.55 -1.65 -2.75
C ASN A 159 -7.55 -2.67 -3.32
N GLY A 160 -7.87 -3.98 -3.30
CA GLY A 160 -7.09 -5.03 -3.97
C GLY A 160 -5.79 -5.38 -3.26
N ARG A 161 -5.72 -5.20 -1.93
CA ARG A 161 -4.60 -5.64 -1.11
C ARG A 161 -5.01 -6.88 -0.33
N TYR A 162 -4.14 -7.87 -0.28
CA TYR A 162 -4.34 -9.06 0.54
C TYR A 162 -3.61 -8.89 1.87
N TYR A 163 -4.31 -9.12 2.98
CA TYR A 163 -3.79 -9.04 4.34
C TYR A 163 -3.81 -10.44 4.98
N PRO A 164 -2.67 -11.15 5.03
CA PRO A 164 -2.56 -12.42 5.74
C PRO A 164 -2.81 -12.26 7.25
N ALA A 165 -3.37 -13.29 7.88
CA ALA A 165 -3.64 -13.29 9.32
C ALA A 165 -2.38 -13.06 10.17
N ASP A 166 -1.28 -13.75 9.86
CA ASP A 166 0.00 -13.63 10.56
C ASP A 166 0.63 -12.23 10.40
N VAL A 167 0.38 -11.57 9.27
CA VAL A 167 0.80 -10.18 9.05
C VAL A 167 -0.03 -9.22 9.91
N LEU A 168 -1.34 -9.42 10.01
CA LEU A 168 -2.21 -8.59 10.84
C LEU A 168 -1.90 -8.75 12.34
N GLU A 169 -1.62 -9.97 12.78
CA GLU A 169 -1.21 -10.27 14.16
C GLU A 169 0.08 -9.55 14.54
N ARG A 170 1.10 -9.59 13.67
CA ARG A 170 2.36 -8.85 13.90
C ARG A 170 2.17 -7.32 13.83
N ALA A 171 1.11 -6.85 13.19
CA ALA A 171 0.82 -5.44 13.01
C ALA A 171 0.00 -4.82 14.14
N LEU A 172 -0.54 -5.60 15.10
CA LEU A 172 -1.35 -5.08 16.21
C LEU A 172 -0.73 -3.84 16.89
N PRO A 173 0.58 -3.83 17.26
CA PRO A 173 1.17 -2.67 17.94
C PRO A 173 1.21 -1.39 17.08
N LEU A 174 1.05 -1.50 15.76
CA LEU A 174 1.07 -0.35 14.85
C LEU A 174 -0.27 0.39 14.80
N PHE A 175 -1.35 -0.24 15.27
CA PHE A 175 -2.67 0.36 15.30
C PHE A 175 -2.96 1.08 16.62
N GLU A 176 -2.20 0.83 17.68
CA GLU A 176 -2.43 1.41 18.99
C GLU A 176 -2.25 2.94 18.97
N GLY A 177 -3.22 3.68 19.53
CA GLY A 177 -3.19 5.14 19.61
C GLY A 177 -3.33 5.86 18.26
N VAL A 178 -3.68 5.16 17.18
CA VAL A 178 -3.78 5.77 15.85
C VAL A 178 -4.99 6.69 15.77
N PRO A 179 -4.82 7.97 15.40
CA PRO A 179 -5.95 8.87 15.20
C PRO A 179 -6.73 8.45 13.95
N ILE A 180 -8.06 8.43 14.07
CA ILE A 180 -8.99 8.24 12.96
C ILE A 180 -9.49 9.61 12.52
N ALA A 181 -9.38 9.89 11.24
CA ALA A 181 -9.82 11.15 10.65
C ALA A 181 -10.89 10.93 9.57
N ILE A 182 -11.89 11.82 9.54
CA ILE A 182 -12.90 11.88 8.47
C ILE A 182 -12.64 13.12 7.63
N TYR A 183 -12.58 12.92 6.31
CA TYR A 183 -12.42 14.01 5.37
C TYR A 183 -13.75 14.24 4.66
N GLY A 184 -14.40 15.37 4.97
CA GLY A 184 -15.68 15.79 4.40
C GLY A 184 -15.60 16.24 2.93
N TRP A 185 -14.76 15.60 2.12
CA TRP A 185 -14.73 15.87 0.69
C TRP A 185 -16.01 15.31 0.05
N GLU A 186 -16.62 16.04 -0.89
CA GLU A 186 -17.79 15.60 -1.65
C GLU A 186 -17.57 14.16 -2.16
N GLY A 187 -18.24 13.19 -1.51
CA GLY A 187 -18.07 11.75 -1.80
C GLY A 187 -17.54 10.87 -0.65
N GLY A 188 -17.20 11.42 0.53
CA GLY A 188 -16.91 10.62 1.73
C GLY A 188 -15.70 9.69 1.62
N GLY A 189 -14.70 10.07 0.83
CA GLY A 189 -13.53 9.25 0.51
C GLY A 189 -12.27 9.62 1.31
N HIS A 190 -11.25 8.74 1.21
CA HIS A 190 -9.91 9.04 1.70
C HIS A 190 -9.30 10.28 1.04
N LEU A 191 -8.43 11.01 1.76
CA LEU A 191 -7.59 12.02 1.14
C LEU A 191 -6.81 11.44 -0.07
N PRO A 192 -6.73 12.19 -1.19
CA PRO A 192 -5.82 11.86 -2.28
C PRO A 192 -4.40 11.61 -1.76
N VAL A 193 -3.69 10.64 -2.36
CA VAL A 193 -2.34 10.21 -1.92
C VAL A 193 -1.38 11.41 -1.80
N HIS A 194 -1.40 12.33 -2.76
CA HIS A 194 -0.52 13.49 -2.76
C HIS A 194 -0.78 14.44 -1.58
N ILE A 195 -2.03 14.58 -1.12
CA ILE A 195 -2.37 15.38 0.06
C ILE A 195 -1.91 14.67 1.34
N ARG A 196 -2.13 13.35 1.44
CA ARG A 196 -1.65 12.55 2.58
C ARG A 196 -0.13 12.60 2.75
N GLN A 197 0.61 12.71 1.65
CA GLN A 197 2.07 12.84 1.68
C GLN A 197 2.51 14.24 2.11
N ALA A 198 1.75 15.29 1.75
CA ALA A 198 2.06 16.66 2.12
C ALA A 198 1.76 16.97 3.59
N ILE A 199 0.76 16.29 4.17
CA ILE A 199 0.32 16.49 5.56
C ILE A 199 0.29 15.12 6.25
N PRO A 200 1.47 14.57 6.62
CA PRO A 200 1.59 13.19 7.08
C PRO A 200 0.79 12.90 8.36
N ASP A 201 0.54 13.90 9.18
CA ASP A 201 -0.21 13.79 10.43
C ASP A 201 -1.71 14.10 10.26
N GLY A 202 -2.14 14.37 9.02
CA GLY A 202 -3.49 14.83 8.73
C GLY A 202 -3.74 16.25 9.23
N LEU A 203 -4.97 16.72 9.06
CA LEU A 203 -5.41 17.98 9.66
C LEU A 203 -6.05 17.66 11.01
N ALA A 204 -5.54 18.25 12.09
CA ALA A 204 -6.07 18.04 13.44
C ALA A 204 -7.59 18.27 13.53
N ALA A 205 -8.10 19.22 12.75
CA ALA A 205 -9.53 19.53 12.63
C ALA A 205 -10.39 18.39 12.06
N ASN A 206 -9.78 17.37 11.46
CA ASN A 206 -10.47 16.24 10.85
C ASN A 206 -10.39 14.96 11.71
N ILE A 207 -9.68 15.00 12.85
CA ILE A 207 -9.60 13.86 13.76
C ILE A 207 -10.94 13.72 14.46
N VAL A 208 -11.59 12.56 14.28
CA VAL A 208 -12.89 12.23 14.88
C VAL A 208 -12.76 11.32 16.09
N GLY A 209 -11.58 10.71 16.26
CA GLY A 209 -11.28 9.89 17.43
C GLY A 209 -9.90 9.24 17.34
N TRP A 210 -9.65 8.33 18.27
CA TRP A 210 -8.47 7.48 18.26
C TRP A 210 -8.84 6.06 18.70
N VAL A 211 -7.93 5.12 18.49
CA VAL A 211 -8.13 3.73 18.89
C VAL A 211 -7.19 3.32 20.01
N GLU A 212 -7.70 2.51 20.93
CA GLU A 212 -6.96 1.91 22.04
C GLU A 212 -7.37 0.45 22.22
N GLY A 213 -6.55 -0.32 22.94
CA GLY A 213 -6.87 -1.71 23.28
C GLY A 213 -6.93 -2.60 22.04
N VAL A 214 -6.02 -2.38 21.08
CA VAL A 214 -5.98 -3.16 19.84
C VAL A 214 -5.67 -4.61 20.15
N HIS A 215 -6.52 -5.51 19.66
CA HIS A 215 -6.34 -6.94 19.83
C HIS A 215 -6.81 -7.72 18.60
N GLY A 216 -6.29 -8.93 18.46
CA GLY A 216 -6.67 -9.85 17.41
C GLY A 216 -7.67 -10.88 17.90
N LEU A 217 -8.69 -11.17 17.10
CA LEU A 217 -9.63 -12.26 17.35
C LEU A 217 -9.60 -13.25 16.18
N PRO A 218 -9.28 -14.53 16.42
CA PRO A 218 -9.54 -15.56 15.45
C PRO A 218 -11.04 -15.84 15.41
N ASP A 219 -11.69 -15.45 14.31
CA ASP A 219 -13.03 -15.88 13.93
C ASP A 219 -12.96 -17.24 13.19
N ALA A 220 -14.08 -17.96 13.10
CA ALA A 220 -14.15 -19.31 12.55
C ALA A 220 -13.56 -19.45 11.14
N GLU A 221 -13.55 -18.37 10.36
CA GLU A 221 -13.00 -18.36 9.00
C GLU A 221 -11.83 -17.38 8.81
N ARG A 222 -11.62 -16.42 9.72
CA ARG A 222 -10.78 -15.23 9.47
C ARG A 222 -10.15 -14.69 10.75
N TYR A 223 -9.11 -13.88 10.59
CA TYR A 223 -8.54 -13.10 11.69
C TYR A 223 -9.05 -11.66 11.62
N GLU A 224 -9.58 -11.15 12.73
CA GLU A 224 -10.03 -9.76 12.86
C GLU A 224 -9.10 -8.97 13.77
N VAL A 225 -8.80 -7.73 13.39
CA VAL A 225 -8.18 -6.75 14.28
C VAL A 225 -9.30 -5.86 14.82
N ARG A 226 -9.49 -5.87 16.13
CA ARG A 226 -10.48 -5.06 16.84
C ARG A 226 -9.82 -4.07 17.78
N ALA A 227 -10.54 -2.99 18.09
CA ALA A 227 -10.07 -1.96 19.00
C ALA A 227 -11.27 -1.21 19.62
N SER A 228 -11.01 -0.51 20.72
CA SER A 228 -11.89 0.51 21.27
C SER A 228 -11.66 1.83 20.56
N PHE A 229 -12.71 2.41 19.99
CA PHE A 229 -12.69 3.72 19.33
C PHE A 229 -13.28 4.79 20.25
N HIS A 230 -12.47 5.80 20.54
CA HIS A 230 -12.82 6.93 21.39
C HIS A 230 -13.20 8.14 20.53
N CYS A 231 -14.46 8.56 20.58
CA CYS A 231 -14.97 9.71 19.84
C CYS A 231 -14.55 11.04 20.51
N VAL A 232 -14.08 12.02 19.74
CA VAL A 232 -13.66 13.33 20.30
C VAL A 232 -14.84 14.30 20.46
N ASP A 233 -15.91 14.18 19.67
CA ASP A 233 -17.02 15.13 19.68
C ASP A 233 -18.42 14.50 19.60
N ALA A 234 -19.41 15.29 20.02
CA ALA A 234 -20.81 14.89 20.06
C ALA A 234 -21.42 14.59 18.67
N TRP A 235 -20.87 15.19 17.60
CA TRP A 235 -21.33 14.90 16.24
C TRP A 235 -20.90 13.49 15.83
N THR A 236 -19.66 13.12 16.11
CA THR A 236 -19.10 11.79 15.86
C THR A 236 -19.82 10.74 16.71
N GLN A 237 -20.12 11.06 17.98
CA GLN A 237 -20.96 10.22 18.83
C GLN A 237 -22.34 10.02 18.20
N SER A 238 -22.99 11.09 17.72
CA SER A 238 -24.29 11.01 17.05
C SER A 238 -24.24 10.17 15.77
N CYS A 239 -23.16 10.29 14.98
CA CYS A 239 -22.93 9.43 13.81
C CYS A 239 -22.76 7.96 14.21
N ALA A 240 -21.97 7.69 15.24
CA ALA A 240 -21.75 6.34 15.76
C ALA A 240 -23.05 5.70 16.28
N SER A 241 -23.85 6.44 17.06
CA SER A 241 -25.16 5.99 17.53
C SER A 241 -26.16 5.77 16.39
N ALA A 242 -26.11 6.58 15.33
CA ALA A 242 -26.97 6.39 14.15
C ALA A 242 -26.59 5.12 13.37
N TRP A 243 -25.33 4.68 13.44
CA TRP A 243 -24.83 3.47 12.78
C TRP A 243 -25.15 2.18 13.54
N SER A 244 -25.25 2.23 14.88
CA SER A 244 -25.54 1.04 15.71
C SER A 244 -27.02 0.63 15.75
N THR A 245 -27.92 1.43 15.17
CA THR A 245 -29.35 1.10 15.13
C THR A 245 -29.61 -0.01 14.09
N PRO A 246 -30.15 -1.18 14.48
CA PRO A 246 -30.46 -2.26 13.54
C PRO A 246 -31.39 -1.75 12.41
N GLY A 247 -30.89 -1.76 11.17
CA GLY A 247 -31.64 -1.29 9.98
C GLY A 247 -31.43 0.17 9.59
N GLY A 248 -30.56 0.92 10.28
CA GLY A 248 -30.17 2.28 9.90
C GLY A 248 -29.47 2.33 8.54
N ARG A 249 -30.09 2.98 7.54
CA ARG A 249 -29.47 3.26 6.21
C ARG A 249 -28.65 4.56 6.22
N ALA A 250 -27.88 4.82 7.27
CA ALA A 250 -26.91 5.90 7.21
C ALA A 250 -25.72 5.42 6.35
N ASN A 251 -25.23 6.29 5.45
CA ASN A 251 -24.11 5.99 4.56
C ASN A 251 -22.96 5.34 5.34
N ARG A 252 -22.56 4.12 4.92
CA ARG A 252 -21.39 3.40 5.43
C ARG A 252 -20.12 4.17 5.04
N THR A 253 -19.79 5.22 5.77
CA THR A 253 -18.64 6.10 5.50
C THR A 253 -17.33 5.49 6.01
N CYS A 254 -16.47 5.00 5.11
CA CYS A 254 -15.15 4.43 5.44
C CYS A 254 -14.33 5.26 6.43
N LEU A 255 -14.15 4.75 7.65
CA LEU A 255 -13.13 5.24 8.59
C LEU A 255 -11.75 4.73 8.15
N ALA A 256 -10.75 5.61 8.14
CA ALA A 256 -9.43 5.31 7.60
C ALA A 256 -8.38 5.21 8.71
N SER A 257 -7.77 4.04 8.88
CA SER A 257 -6.55 3.89 9.69
C SER A 257 -5.29 4.04 8.82
N ARG A 258 -4.25 4.65 9.39
CA ARG A 258 -2.94 4.84 8.75
C ARG A 258 -2.12 3.55 8.91
N SER A 259 -1.36 3.16 7.88
CA SER A 259 -0.23 2.23 8.01
C SER A 259 1.07 3.02 7.85
N MET A 260 2.03 2.82 8.77
CA MET A 260 3.36 3.42 8.64
C MET A 260 4.15 2.70 7.52
N PRO A 261 4.89 3.42 6.66
CA PRO A 261 5.85 2.79 5.75
C PRO A 261 7.05 2.21 6.53
N SER A 262 7.62 1.12 6.02
CA SER A 262 8.72 0.37 6.63
C SER A 262 9.89 1.28 7.03
N ALA A 263 10.22 1.28 8.33
CA ALA A 263 11.38 1.97 8.87
C ALA A 263 12.68 1.39 8.28
N THR A 264 13.40 2.20 7.51
CA THR A 264 14.78 1.88 7.11
C THR A 264 15.70 2.23 8.30
N PRO A 265 16.62 1.37 8.73
CA PRO A 265 17.44 1.66 9.90
C PRO A 265 18.37 2.86 9.64
N CYS A 266 18.19 3.92 10.43
CA CYS A 266 19.11 5.06 10.46
C CYS A 266 20.49 4.60 10.94
N ARG A 267 21.50 4.70 10.08
CA ARG A 267 22.91 4.57 10.47
C ARG A 267 23.27 5.71 11.43
N ALA A 268 23.64 5.34 12.66
CA ALA A 268 24.29 6.23 13.60
C ALA A 268 25.61 6.75 13.01
N ARG A 269 25.72 8.07 12.81
CA ARG A 269 27.00 8.73 12.57
C ARG A 269 27.66 9.00 13.93
N GLN A 270 28.77 8.31 14.19
CA GLN A 270 29.71 8.68 15.24
C GLN A 270 30.25 10.09 14.95
N ARG A 271 30.14 10.99 15.93
CA ARG A 271 30.87 12.25 15.96
C ARG A 271 32.33 11.93 16.27
N VAL A 272 33.22 12.35 15.38
CA VAL A 272 34.65 12.47 15.67
C VAL A 272 34.92 13.95 15.92
N ASP A 273 35.44 14.25 17.10
CA ASP A 273 35.91 15.58 17.47
C ASP A 273 37.13 15.97 16.62
N ALA A 274 37.09 17.17 16.04
CA ALA A 274 38.27 17.83 15.50
C ALA A 274 38.18 19.33 15.83
N GLY A 275 39.14 19.79 16.61
CA GLY A 275 39.25 21.18 17.08
C GLY A 275 39.93 22.13 16.10
N ARG A 276 39.73 23.42 16.39
CA ARG A 276 40.47 24.63 16.00
C ARG A 276 40.64 24.95 14.49
N SER A 277 40.22 26.15 14.11
CA SER A 277 41.15 27.25 13.75
C SER A 277 40.42 28.47 13.15
N SER A 278 40.73 29.64 13.73
CA SER A 278 40.71 31.03 13.25
C SER A 278 40.09 31.45 11.90
N ARG A 279 39.32 32.56 11.98
CA ARG A 279 38.97 33.49 10.88
C ARG A 279 40.23 34.13 10.23
N PRO A 280 40.09 34.77 9.05
CA PRO A 280 39.87 36.22 9.10
C PRO A 280 38.79 36.75 8.14
N SER A 281 38.30 37.93 8.52
CA SER A 281 37.35 38.81 7.86
C SER A 281 37.97 39.63 6.74
N THR A 282 37.21 39.89 5.68
CA THR A 282 37.36 41.10 4.85
C THR A 282 36.00 41.73 4.56
N THR A 283 35.89 42.99 4.96
CA THR A 283 34.89 44.01 4.63
C THR A 283 34.83 44.32 3.13
N SER A 284 33.67 44.74 2.60
CA SER A 284 33.47 46.12 2.11
C SER A 284 32.24 46.30 1.18
N THR A 285 31.37 47.22 1.60
CA THR A 285 30.64 48.27 0.83
C THR A 285 29.47 48.00 -0.13
N LYS A 286 28.38 48.74 0.18
CA LYS A 286 27.47 49.55 -0.66
C LYS A 286 26.13 48.95 -1.17
N ARG A 287 25.06 49.42 -0.51
CA ARG A 287 23.66 49.65 -1.00
C ARG A 287 23.65 50.73 -2.12
N PRO A 288 22.56 51.03 -2.91
CA PRO A 288 21.13 50.93 -2.55
C PRO A 288 20.06 50.61 -3.64
N TRP A 289 18.86 50.27 -3.15
CA TRP A 289 17.49 50.64 -3.58
C TRP A 289 17.03 50.47 -5.04
N TRP A 290 15.93 49.73 -5.24
CA TRP A 290 14.66 50.24 -5.82
C TRP A 290 13.45 49.54 -5.18
N GLN A 291 12.43 50.34 -4.93
CA GLN A 291 11.09 49.99 -4.45
C GLN A 291 10.23 49.50 -5.62
N THR A 292 9.41 48.47 -5.40
CA THR A 292 8.19 48.25 -6.18
C THR A 292 7.00 48.16 -5.24
N ARG A 293 6.05 49.05 -5.51
CA ARG A 293 4.80 49.28 -4.77
C ARG A 293 3.89 48.05 -4.86
N LEU A 294 3.31 47.66 -3.73
CA LEU A 294 2.08 46.85 -3.69
C LEU A 294 0.87 47.80 -3.66
N PRO A 295 -0.18 47.59 -4.48
CA PRO A 295 -1.44 48.27 -4.26
C PRO A 295 -2.18 47.61 -3.08
N ALA A 296 -2.58 48.47 -2.15
CA ALA A 296 -3.56 48.17 -1.12
C ALA A 296 -4.97 48.06 -1.73
N GLY A 297 -5.78 47.14 -1.23
CA GLY A 297 -7.23 47.18 -1.40
C GLY A 297 -7.87 45.86 -1.81
N ALA A 298 -8.27 45.05 -0.81
CA ALA A 298 -9.47 44.22 -0.85
C ALA A 298 -9.74 43.66 0.55
N THR A 299 -10.47 44.42 1.36
CA THR A 299 -11.16 43.89 2.54
C THR A 299 -12.28 42.97 2.06
N SER A 300 -12.11 41.64 2.17
CA SER A 300 -13.22 40.71 2.00
C SER A 300 -13.96 40.55 3.32
N ALA A 301 -15.15 41.15 3.37
CA ALA A 301 -16.14 40.88 4.40
C ALA A 301 -16.54 39.41 4.31
N TRP A 302 -16.29 38.65 5.38
CA TRP A 302 -16.90 37.35 5.58
C TRP A 302 -18.33 37.57 6.07
N SER A 303 -19.30 37.39 5.18
CA SER A 303 -20.70 37.23 5.56
C SER A 303 -20.93 35.80 6.08
N PRO A 304 -21.65 35.61 7.19
CA PRO A 304 -22.01 34.28 7.66
C PRO A 304 -23.04 33.62 6.73
N ILE A 305 -22.83 32.34 6.47
CA ILE A 305 -23.75 31.46 5.72
C ILE A 305 -25.05 31.31 6.54
N PRO A 306 -26.23 31.51 5.95
CA PRO A 306 -27.49 31.31 6.67
C PRO A 306 -27.75 29.83 6.94
N SER A 307 -28.14 29.55 8.19
CA SER A 307 -28.61 28.27 8.69
C SER A 307 -29.74 27.70 7.83
N LEU A 308 -29.49 26.54 7.20
CA LEU A 308 -30.51 25.75 6.52
C LEU A 308 -31.42 25.05 7.56
N ASN A 309 -32.64 25.55 7.67
CA ASN A 309 -33.73 24.95 8.42
C ASN A 309 -34.19 23.65 7.74
N CYS A 310 -33.84 22.49 8.30
CA CYS A 310 -34.46 21.22 7.95
C CYS A 310 -35.86 21.13 8.58
N ARG A 311 -36.90 21.50 7.81
CA ARG A 311 -38.29 21.16 8.15
C ARG A 311 -38.55 19.69 7.80
N SER A 312 -38.77 18.86 8.82
CA SER A 312 -39.32 17.51 8.68
C SER A 312 -40.76 17.60 8.17
N ARG A 313 -41.04 16.97 7.02
CA ARG A 313 -42.41 16.68 6.59
C ARG A 313 -42.84 15.37 7.24
N GLY A 314 -43.83 15.44 8.12
CA GLY A 314 -44.47 14.27 8.74
C GLY A 314 -45.25 13.43 7.72
N PRO A 315 -45.52 12.15 8.02
CA PRO A 315 -46.18 11.23 7.11
C PRO A 315 -47.68 11.57 6.98
N GLY A 316 -48.14 11.70 5.74
CA GLY A 316 -49.54 11.96 5.41
C GLY A 316 -50.46 10.81 5.83
N SER A 317 -51.49 11.15 6.61
CA SER A 317 -52.60 10.28 6.96
C SER A 317 -53.45 9.97 5.72
N LYS A 318 -53.58 8.68 5.39
CA LYS A 318 -54.55 8.19 4.39
C LYS A 318 -55.96 8.26 4.99
N THR A 319 -56.81 9.08 4.39
CA THR A 319 -58.25 9.11 4.69
C THR A 319 -58.92 7.89 4.06
N LEU A 320 -59.56 7.07 4.89
CA LEU A 320 -60.34 5.91 4.51
C LEU A 320 -61.77 6.39 4.14
N GLU A 321 -62.13 6.33 2.86
CA GLU A 321 -63.49 6.64 2.41
C GLU A 321 -64.42 5.45 2.73
N ARG A 322 -65.38 5.69 3.64
CA ARG A 322 -66.46 4.76 3.96
C ARG A 322 -67.51 4.79 2.85
N ARG A 323 -67.70 3.67 2.16
CA ARG A 323 -68.96 3.37 1.46
C ARG A 323 -70.00 2.86 2.46
N ARG A 324 -71.22 3.40 2.38
CA ARG A 324 -72.49 2.83 2.89
C ARG A 324 -73.64 3.45 2.09
N PRO A 325 -74.82 2.79 2.10
CA PRO A 325 -75.12 1.43 1.65
C PRO A 325 -75.49 1.38 0.17
#